data_AF-A0A0W0F5K9-F1
#
_entry.id   AF-A0A0W0F5K9-F1
#
_cell.length_a   1.000
_cell.length_b   1.000
_cell.length_c   1.000
_cell.angle_alpha   90.00
_cell.angle_beta   90.00
_cell.angle_gamma   90.00
#
_symmetry.space_group_name_H-M   'P 1'
#
loop_
_entity.id
_entity.type
_entity.pdbx_description
1 polymer ?
#
loop_
_entity_poly.entity_id
_entity_poly.type
_entity_poly.pdbx_seq_one_letter_code
_entity_poly.pdbx_strand_id
1 'polypeptide(L)'
;MAANTPFHDTPILGMVSRPPVESAIEFGGNGAFWVEYPSGLVDLTRKHHLGDRSGALGPVVESKSNPEPPAKANNELDIAVDGGRTLRVDKNAAALVVIDMQK
;
A
#
# COMPACT_ATOMS: atom_id res chain seq x y z
N MET A 1 -7.71 -12.81 -44.23
CA MET A 1 -8.35 -11.99 -43.18
C MET A 1 -8.31 -12.81 -41.89
N ALA A 2 -7.21 -12.73 -41.14
CA ALA A 2 -7.08 -13.49 -39.90
C ALA A 2 -7.84 -12.76 -38.79
N ALA A 3 -8.71 -13.48 -38.09
CA ALA A 3 -9.50 -12.95 -36.98
C ALA A 3 -8.56 -12.58 -35.82
N ASN A 4 -8.67 -11.33 -35.35
CA ASN A 4 -7.93 -10.81 -34.21
C ASN A 4 -8.54 -11.39 -32.92
N THR A 5 -7.94 -12.45 -32.38
CA THR A 5 -8.40 -13.06 -31.12
C THR A 5 -8.32 -12.00 -30.00
N PRO A 6 -9.37 -11.82 -29.18
CA PRO A 6 -9.31 -10.90 -28.04
C PRO A 6 -8.21 -11.33 -27.07
N PHE A 7 -7.46 -10.37 -26.54
CA PHE A 7 -6.55 -10.60 -25.42
C PHE A 7 -7.38 -11.01 -24.20
N HIS A 8 -7.31 -12.29 -23.81
CA HIS A 8 -7.90 -12.74 -22.55
C HIS A 8 -7.02 -12.25 -21.39
N ASP A 9 -7.66 -11.80 -20.31
CA ASP A 9 -6.99 -11.54 -19.02
C ASP A 9 -6.15 -12.75 -18.65
N THR A 10 -4.82 -12.59 -18.70
CA THR A 10 -3.90 -13.58 -18.15
C THR A 10 -4.20 -13.72 -16.66
N PRO A 11 -4.54 -14.93 -16.16
CA PRO A 11 -4.58 -15.17 -14.73
C PRO A 11 -3.21 -14.84 -14.14
N ILE A 12 -3.18 -14.40 -12.87
CA ILE A 12 -2.02 -13.95 -12.07
C ILE A 12 -1.01 -15.10 -11.80
N LEU A 13 -0.67 -15.88 -12.81
CA LEU A 13 0.29 -16.98 -12.75
C LEU A 13 1.71 -16.39 -12.87
N GLY A 14 2.19 -15.82 -11.76
CA GLY A 14 3.54 -15.23 -11.71
C GLY A 14 3.71 -13.96 -10.88
N MET A 15 2.82 -13.63 -9.94
CA MET A 15 3.09 -12.57 -8.95
C MET A 15 4.26 -12.99 -8.05
N VAL A 16 5.48 -12.77 -8.55
CA VAL A 16 6.65 -12.57 -7.70
C VAL A 16 6.27 -11.44 -6.76
N SER A 17 6.24 -11.72 -5.45
CA SER A 17 5.96 -10.69 -4.45
C SER A 17 6.85 -9.50 -4.73
N ARG A 18 6.27 -8.31 -4.91
CA ARG A 18 7.05 -7.09 -5.13
C ARG A 18 8.07 -6.96 -4.00
N PRO A 19 9.37 -6.71 -4.27
CA PRO A 19 10.36 -6.50 -3.21
C PRO A 19 9.92 -5.38 -2.25
N PRO A 20 10.36 -5.40 -0.98
CA PRO A 20 10.18 -4.26 -0.08
C PRO A 20 10.80 -2.98 -0.66
N VAL A 21 10.28 -1.83 -0.24
CA VAL A 21 10.86 -0.53 -0.60
C VAL A 21 12.17 -0.29 0.16
N GLU A 22 13.13 0.38 -0.47
CA GLU A 22 14.43 0.69 0.16
C GLU A 22 14.37 1.90 1.10
N SER A 23 13.36 2.76 0.92
CA SER A 23 13.07 3.93 1.75
C SER A 23 11.55 4.10 1.90
N ALA A 24 11.08 4.96 2.79
CA ALA A 24 9.66 5.24 2.84
C ALA A 24 9.19 5.90 1.54
N ILE A 25 8.16 5.33 0.92
CA ILE A 25 7.59 5.79 -0.34
C ILE A 25 6.12 6.06 -0.14
N GLU A 26 5.69 7.26 -0.54
CA GLU A 26 4.28 7.60 -0.61
C GLU A 26 3.71 7.24 -1.98
N PHE A 27 2.56 6.59 -1.98
CA PHE A 27 1.78 6.26 -3.17
C PHE A 27 0.41 6.96 -3.11
N GLY A 28 -0.21 7.17 -4.26
CA GLY A 28 -1.50 7.84 -4.38
C GLY A 28 -1.37 9.33 -4.73
N GLY A 29 -2.38 10.13 -4.36
CA GLY A 29 -2.54 11.53 -4.75
C GLY A 29 -3.12 12.41 -3.63
N ASN A 30 -3.49 13.66 -3.93
CA ASN A 30 -3.88 14.64 -2.90
C ASN A 30 -5.18 14.28 -2.14
N GLY A 31 -6.03 13.42 -2.69
CA GLY A 31 -7.28 13.00 -2.05
C GLY A 31 -7.18 11.68 -1.27
N ALA A 32 -6.24 10.81 -1.62
CA ALA A 32 -6.02 9.52 -0.97
C ALA A 32 -4.59 9.05 -1.25
N PHE A 33 -3.87 8.74 -0.18
CA PHE A 33 -2.50 8.27 -0.25
C PHE A 33 -2.22 7.25 0.85
N TRP A 34 -1.14 6.49 0.69
CA TRP A 34 -0.60 5.61 1.72
C TRP A 34 0.92 5.64 1.65
N VAL A 35 1.57 5.19 2.71
CA VAL A 35 3.03 5.11 2.79
C VAL A 35 3.47 3.67 3.02
N GLU A 36 4.42 3.18 2.21
CA GLU A 36 5.12 1.93 2.49
C GLU A 36 6.48 2.23 3.08
N TYR A 37 6.88 1.50 4.12
CA TYR A 37 8.17 1.60 4.77
C TYR A 37 9.03 0.36 4.47
N PRO A 38 10.37 0.44 4.62
CA PRO A 38 11.25 -0.70 4.39
C PRO A 38 11.00 -1.90 5.30
N SER A 39 10.32 -1.70 6.43
CA SER A 39 9.86 -2.77 7.31
C SER A 39 8.76 -3.66 6.70
N GLY A 40 8.20 -3.28 5.55
CA GLY A 40 7.02 -3.91 4.97
C GLY A 40 5.69 -3.38 5.53
N LEU A 41 5.73 -2.40 6.43
CA LEU A 41 4.53 -1.70 6.86
C LEU A 41 3.98 -0.87 5.71
N VAL A 42 2.69 -1.03 5.42
CA VAL A 42 1.89 -0.17 4.53
C VAL A 42 0.89 0.56 5.42
N ASP A 43 1.07 1.87 5.55
CA ASP A 43 0.29 2.73 6.44
C ASP A 43 -0.76 3.52 5.66
N LEU A 44 -2.03 3.17 5.88
CA LEU A 44 -3.20 3.82 5.31
C LEU A 44 -3.82 4.86 6.25
N THR A 45 -3.20 5.08 7.42
CA THR A 45 -3.75 5.92 8.50
C THR A 45 -3.16 7.32 8.54
N ARG A 46 -1.97 7.46 7.94
CA ARG A 46 -1.21 8.71 7.90
C ARG A 46 -2.04 9.87 7.37
N LYS A 47 -2.02 11.00 8.08
CA LYS A 47 -2.75 12.23 7.72
C LYS A 47 -1.92 13.28 7.00
N HIS A 48 -0.59 13.09 7.01
CA HIS A 48 0.37 14.02 6.44
C HIS A 48 1.27 13.31 5.43
N HIS A 49 1.59 14.01 4.34
CA HIS A 49 2.46 13.52 3.29
C HIS A 49 3.89 13.27 3.78
N LEU A 50 4.63 12.42 3.05
CA LEU A 50 6.08 12.32 3.20
C LEU A 50 6.74 13.56 2.56
N GLY A 51 6.92 14.61 3.37
CA GLY A 51 7.52 15.87 2.96
C GLY A 51 6.57 16.85 2.25
N ASP A 52 7.14 17.96 1.75
CA ASP A 52 6.39 19.01 1.05
C ASP A 52 6.09 18.58 -0.39
N ARG A 53 4.82 18.28 -0.65
CA ARG A 53 4.32 17.78 -1.94
C ARG A 53 4.15 18.88 -2.99
N SER A 54 5.13 19.77 -3.16
CA SER A 54 5.04 20.82 -4.20
C SER A 54 5.33 20.24 -5.60
N GLY A 55 4.31 19.68 -6.24
CA GLY A 55 4.26 19.56 -7.70
C GLY A 55 4.71 18.25 -8.37
N ALA A 56 4.89 17.15 -7.66
CA ALA A 56 5.28 15.87 -8.28
C ALA A 56 4.06 15.02 -8.69
N LEU A 57 3.96 14.68 -9.98
CA LEU A 57 3.10 13.60 -10.48
C LEU A 57 3.88 12.28 -10.38
N GLY A 58 3.74 11.58 -9.25
CA GLY A 58 4.42 10.30 -9.00
C GLY A 58 4.63 10.01 -7.52
N PRO A 59 5.12 8.81 -7.16
CA PRO A 59 5.44 8.49 -5.78
C PRO A 59 6.51 9.43 -5.22
N VAL A 60 6.27 9.96 -4.03
CA VAL A 60 7.20 10.86 -3.34
C VAL A 60 8.12 10.01 -2.48
N VAL A 61 9.41 10.08 -2.78
CA VAL A 61 10.46 9.38 -2.04
C VAL A 61 11.10 10.37 -1.07
N GLU A 62 11.01 10.10 0.23
CA GLU A 62 11.68 10.95 1.22
C GLU A 62 13.14 10.49 1.40
N SER A 63 14.06 11.15 0.70
CA SER A 63 15.47 10.72 0.62
C SER A 63 16.34 11.14 1.82
N LYS A 64 15.85 11.98 2.74
CA LYS A 64 16.72 12.65 3.73
C LYS A 64 16.82 11.98 5.09
N SER A 65 15.92 11.07 5.42
CA SER A 65 15.97 10.28 6.64
C SER A 65 14.85 9.28 6.51
N ASN A 66 15.13 8.02 6.17
CA ASN A 66 14.14 6.96 6.05
C ASN A 66 13.20 7.01 7.27
N PRO A 67 12.03 7.66 7.16
CA PRO A 67 11.30 8.10 8.35
C PRO A 67 10.76 6.85 9.00
N GLU A 68 11.03 6.68 10.29
CA GLU A 68 10.43 5.57 11.02
C GLU A 68 8.90 5.69 10.94
N PRO A 69 8.20 4.56 10.80
CA PRO A 69 6.76 4.59 10.85
C PRO A 69 6.30 5.16 12.18
N PRO A 70 5.27 6.04 12.19
CA PRO A 70 4.72 6.57 13.43
C PRO A 70 4.35 5.45 14.40
N ALA A 71 4.48 5.75 15.69
CA ALA A 71 4.01 4.84 16.72
C ALA A 71 2.52 4.55 16.50
N LYS A 72 2.17 3.26 16.54
CA LYS A 72 0.80 2.79 16.33
C LYS A 72 -0.14 3.37 17.38
N ALA A 73 -1.21 4.02 16.94
CA ALA A 73 -2.24 4.53 17.83
C ALA A 73 -3.21 3.42 18.29
N ASN A 74 -3.92 3.66 19.40
CA ASN A 74 -4.84 2.68 19.98
C ASN A 74 -6.03 2.32 19.06
N ASN A 75 -6.43 3.23 18.18
CA ASN A 75 -7.48 3.01 17.20
C ASN A 75 -6.97 2.35 15.90
N GLU A 76 -5.69 2.06 15.79
CA GLU A 76 -5.10 1.43 14.61
C GLU A 76 -4.99 -0.09 14.76
N LEU A 77 -5.11 -0.81 13.65
CA LEU A 77 -4.97 -2.25 13.57
C LEU A 77 -3.93 -2.59 12.49
N ASP A 78 -3.01 -3.48 12.85
CA ASP A 78 -1.97 -4.00 11.95
C ASP A 78 -2.41 -5.40 11.51
N ILE A 79 -2.54 -5.61 10.20
CA ILE A 79 -3.02 -6.85 9.58
C ILE A 79 -1.88 -7.40 8.72
N ALA A 80 -1.33 -8.55 9.12
CA ALA A 80 -0.34 -9.25 8.30
C ALA A 80 -0.99 -9.79 7.03
N VAL A 81 -0.32 -9.61 5.89
CA VAL A 81 -0.74 -10.15 4.59
C VAL A 81 0.39 -10.95 3.97
N ASP A 82 0.04 -11.78 3.00
CA ASP A 82 1.03 -12.57 2.25
C ASP A 82 2.06 -11.66 1.55
N GLY A 83 3.29 -12.16 1.42
CA GLY A 83 4.39 -11.40 0.82
C GLY A 83 5.12 -10.46 1.78
N GLY A 84 5.02 -10.72 3.09
CA GLY A 84 5.85 -10.08 4.12
C GLY A 84 5.47 -8.64 4.46
N ARG A 85 4.22 -8.25 4.17
CA ARG A 85 3.71 -6.90 4.42
C ARG A 85 2.71 -6.88 5.56
N THR A 86 2.59 -5.72 6.19
CA THR A 86 1.59 -5.45 7.23
C THR A 86 0.80 -4.22 6.83
N LEU A 87 -0.52 -4.33 6.74
CA LEU A 87 -1.40 -3.20 6.50
C LEU A 87 -1.80 -2.57 7.83
N ARG A 88 -1.59 -1.27 8.00
CA ARG A 88 -2.10 -0.50 9.13
C ARG A 88 -3.32 0.29 8.71
N VAL A 89 -4.44 0.07 9.42
CA VAL A 89 -5.74 0.68 9.16
C VAL A 89 -6.32 1.32 10.41
N ASP A 90 -7.14 2.36 10.24
CA ASP A 90 -7.89 2.99 11.33
C ASP A 90 -9.19 2.20 11.53
N LYS A 91 -9.38 1.62 12.72
CA LYS A 91 -10.55 0.80 13.06
C LYS A 91 -11.86 1.57 12.95
N ASN A 92 -11.84 2.91 13.08
CA ASN A 92 -13.05 3.73 13.00
C ASN A 92 -13.41 4.12 11.57
N ALA A 93 -12.50 3.94 10.61
CA ALA A 93 -12.67 4.34 9.22
C ALA A 93 -12.53 3.15 8.24
N ALA A 94 -12.49 1.92 8.74
CA ALA A 94 -12.33 0.71 7.96
C ALA A 94 -13.49 -0.27 8.22
N ALA A 95 -13.79 -1.09 7.22
CA ALA A 95 -14.72 -2.22 7.34
C ALA A 95 -13.99 -3.51 7.01
N LEU A 96 -14.17 -4.55 7.82
CA LEU A 96 -13.72 -5.90 7.53
C LEU A 96 -14.85 -6.66 6.84
N VAL A 97 -14.63 -7.10 5.61
CA VAL A 97 -15.56 -7.93 4.86
C VAL A 97 -14.98 -9.32 4.76
N VAL A 98 -15.74 -10.32 5.21
CA VAL A 98 -15.35 -11.73 5.20
C VAL A 98 -16.28 -12.45 4.22
N ILE A 99 -15.71 -12.97 3.14
CA ILE A 99 -16.45 -13.56 2.01
C ILE A 99 -16.27 -15.08 2.05
N ASP A 100 -17.36 -15.82 1.78
CA ASP A 100 -17.37 -17.27 1.58
C ASP A 100 -16.72 -18.12 2.68
N MET A 101 -16.79 -17.67 3.94
CA MET A 101 -16.36 -18.44 5.12
C MET A 101 -17.40 -19.49 5.55
N GLN A 102 -17.99 -20.17 4.57
CA GLN A 102 -18.94 -21.26 4.78
C GLN A 102 -18.19 -22.61 4.81
N LYS A 103 -18.77 -23.62 5.47
CA LYS A 103 -18.18 -24.96 5.60
C LYS A 103 -18.38 -25.81 4.35
#